data_AF-A0A445LZB6-F1
#
_entry.id   AF-A0A445LZB6-F1
#
_cell.length_a   1.000
_cell.length_b   1.000
_cell.length_c   1.000
_cell.angle_alpha   90.00
_cell.angle_beta   90.00
_cell.angle_gamma   90.00
#
_symmetry.space_group_name_H-M   'P 1'
#
loop_
_entity.id
_entity.type
_entity.pdbx_description
1 polymer ?
#
loop_
_entity_poly.entity_id
_entity_poly.type
_entity_poly.pdbx_seq_one_letter_code
_entity_poly.pdbx_strand_id
1 'polypeptide(L)'
;MTFVAVQMVLDEAHSSPGLHAAAGPGLAEECATLGGCRTGMAKITNAYDLPARKVIHTVGPKYASKYQTAAENALSHCYRSCLELLIDHGLKSIAMGCIYTEVKNYPREPAAHVAIRTVRRFLEKQKDNITAVVFCTTSTTDTEIYKRLLPLYFPRDKQEEEMALSKLPADVGDENGETVIDERKIRIKPLPKKKVSKESKPAEAPVDLPVSDVGSVRRTSSYLDTYLDPAFMSLIKDPDERRLEQWEKTVQAQRGWNFANLLGFGDLGGPPLSAAEEYSVHSRYLSKAKSLNLSEIAEMKVVYRGGVDIEGRPVMVVVGAHFLLRCLDLERFVLYVVKEFEPIMQKPYTIVYFHSASSLQMQPDLGWMKRFQQILGRKHQHNLHAIYVLHPTLGLKLTIFALQLLVNNVVWKKVVYVDRLLQLFRYVPREQLTIPDFVFQHDLEVNGGKGLVVDPRTKYVYHRP
;
A
#
# COMPACT_ATOMS: atom_id res chain seq x y z
N MET A 1 2.24 1.33 35.32
CA MET A 1 2.74 0.53 34.19
C MET A 1 3.39 1.46 33.19
N THR A 2 4.61 1.15 32.76
CA THR A 2 5.34 1.97 31.79
C THR A 2 5.20 1.29 30.44
N PHE A 3 4.18 1.63 29.65
CA PHE A 3 4.11 1.08 28.30
C PHE A 3 5.10 1.80 27.41
N VAL A 4 5.81 1.03 26.60
CA VAL A 4 6.62 1.51 25.49
C VAL A 4 6.03 0.91 24.24
N ALA A 5 5.53 1.74 23.34
CA ALA A 5 4.99 1.29 22.06
C ALA A 5 6.11 1.27 21.02
N VAL A 6 6.19 0.19 20.23
CA VAL A 6 7.16 0.10 19.14
C VAL A 6 6.55 0.57 17.82
N GLN A 7 7.01 1.69 17.28
CA GLN A 7 6.63 2.17 15.95
C GLN A 7 7.54 1.57 14.88
N MET A 8 6.96 1.12 13.77
CA MET A 8 7.65 0.28 12.78
C MET A 8 8.29 1.04 11.61
N VAL A 9 7.95 2.33 11.45
CA VAL A 9 8.43 3.23 10.38
C VAL A 9 8.33 4.67 10.88
N LEU A 10 9.40 5.47 10.76
CA LEU A 10 9.41 6.89 11.17
C LEU A 10 8.70 7.85 10.21
N ASP A 11 8.29 7.37 9.04
CA ASP A 11 7.72 8.17 7.96
C ASP A 11 6.18 8.09 7.99
N GLU A 12 5.50 9.25 7.98
CA GLU A 12 4.03 9.38 8.10
C GLU A 12 3.27 8.53 7.07
N ALA A 13 3.85 8.33 5.88
CA ALA A 13 3.22 7.56 4.80
C ALA A 13 3.09 6.05 5.10
N HIS A 14 3.82 5.51 6.08
CA HIS A 14 3.84 4.07 6.38
C HIS A 14 3.89 3.75 7.89
N SER A 15 3.73 4.76 8.75
CA SER A 15 3.51 4.60 10.19
C SER A 15 2.20 3.85 10.44
N SER A 16 2.06 3.14 11.57
CA SER A 16 0.77 2.63 11.99
C SER A 16 -0.17 3.82 12.17
N PRO A 17 -1.19 4.02 11.31
CA PRO A 17 -1.97 5.28 11.29
C PRO A 17 -2.61 5.59 12.65
N GLY A 18 -2.89 4.54 13.44
CA GLY A 18 -3.44 4.66 14.78
C GLY A 18 -2.47 5.18 15.85
N LEU A 19 -1.14 4.96 15.75
CA LEU A 19 -0.22 5.38 16.81
C LEU A 19 0.04 6.88 16.79
N HIS A 20 0.28 7.46 15.60
CA HIS A 20 0.45 8.90 15.43
C HIS A 20 -0.83 9.67 15.75
N ALA A 21 -1.98 9.15 15.29
CA ALA A 21 -3.27 9.74 15.60
C ALA A 21 -3.56 9.74 17.12
N ALA A 22 -3.20 8.67 17.84
CA ALA A 22 -3.43 8.56 19.27
C ALA A 22 -2.40 9.31 20.14
N ALA A 23 -1.20 9.55 19.63
CA ALA A 23 -0.17 10.32 20.34
C ALA A 23 -0.30 11.83 20.15
N GLY A 24 -1.02 12.28 19.12
CA GLY A 24 -1.12 13.69 18.77
C GLY A 24 0.08 14.19 17.95
N PRO A 25 0.02 15.44 17.47
CA PRO A 25 0.98 16.00 16.51
C PRO A 25 2.41 16.12 17.04
N GLY A 26 2.58 16.25 18.37
CA GLY A 26 3.90 16.37 18.98
C GLY A 26 4.82 15.18 18.68
N LEU A 27 4.27 13.98 18.52
CA LEU A 27 5.06 12.80 18.17
C LEU A 27 5.71 12.94 16.79
N ALA A 28 4.97 13.46 15.80
CA ALA A 28 5.47 13.69 14.46
C ALA A 28 6.57 14.75 14.44
N GLU A 29 6.40 15.83 15.22
CA GLU A 29 7.39 16.91 15.36
C GLU A 29 8.71 16.38 15.94
N GLU A 30 8.68 15.61 17.04
CA GLU A 30 9.89 15.01 17.61
C GLU A 30 10.51 13.99 16.65
N CYS A 31 9.70 13.18 15.96
CA CYS A 31 10.21 12.24 14.96
C CYS A 31 10.95 12.94 13.81
N ALA A 32 10.49 14.11 13.37
CA ALA A 32 11.14 14.89 12.32
C ALA A 32 12.56 15.35 12.74
N THR A 33 12.78 15.63 14.03
CA THR A 33 14.10 16.01 14.55
C THR A 33 15.10 14.85 14.61
N LEU A 34 14.63 13.59 14.58
CA LEU A 34 15.50 12.42 14.71
C LEU A 34 16.32 12.12 13.46
N GLY A 35 16.01 12.71 12.29
CA GLY A 35 16.77 12.46 11.06
C GLY A 35 16.67 11.02 10.53
N GLY A 36 15.52 10.36 10.76
CA GLY A 36 15.26 8.99 10.31
C GLY A 36 15.91 7.89 11.16
N CYS A 37 15.73 6.62 10.78
CA CYS A 37 16.32 5.46 11.47
C CYS A 37 16.71 4.38 10.47
N ARG A 38 17.89 3.78 10.67
CA ARG A 38 18.40 2.71 9.80
C ARG A 38 17.68 1.40 10.11
N THR A 39 17.58 0.53 9.11
CA THR A 39 17.05 -0.82 9.31
C THR A 39 17.83 -1.57 10.40
N GLY A 40 17.11 -2.23 11.30
CA GLY A 40 17.72 -2.92 12.45
C GLY A 40 17.98 -2.04 13.66
N MET A 41 17.94 -0.70 13.53
CA MET A 41 18.18 0.22 14.64
C MET A 41 16.86 0.69 15.26
N ALA A 42 16.96 1.26 16.46
CA ALA A 42 15.84 1.87 17.14
C ALA A 42 16.19 3.28 17.66
N LYS A 43 15.17 4.14 17.83
CA LYS A 43 15.26 5.48 18.43
C LYS A 43 14.10 5.67 19.39
N ILE A 44 14.23 6.53 20.40
CA ILE A 44 13.17 6.76 21.38
C ILE A 44 12.65 8.20 21.28
N THR A 45 11.35 8.39 21.55
CA THR A 45 10.71 9.70 21.69
C THR A 45 9.80 9.71 22.92
N ASN A 46 9.28 10.89 23.27
CA ASN A 46 8.13 10.97 24.16
C ASN A 46 6.89 10.35 23.51
N ALA A 47 5.92 9.99 24.37
CA ALA A 47 4.69 9.32 23.95
C ALA A 47 3.47 10.26 23.84
N TYR A 48 3.62 11.52 24.30
CA TYR A 48 2.61 12.56 24.16
C TYR A 48 1.24 12.14 24.74
N ASP A 49 0.18 12.11 23.93
CA ASP A 49 -1.18 11.80 24.37
C ASP A 49 -1.41 10.30 24.65
N LEU A 50 -0.42 9.44 24.37
CA LEU A 50 -0.51 8.02 24.67
C LEU A 50 -0.41 7.76 26.19
N PRO A 51 -1.05 6.70 26.69
CA PRO A 51 -0.86 6.23 28.08
C PRO A 51 0.55 5.65 28.33
N ALA A 52 1.33 5.46 27.27
CA ALA A 52 2.73 5.06 27.33
C ALA A 52 3.61 6.21 27.86
N ARG A 53 4.79 5.90 28.42
CA ARG A 53 5.74 6.97 28.81
C ARG A 53 6.63 7.40 27.65
N LYS A 54 7.00 6.43 26.81
CA LYS A 54 7.92 6.60 25.68
C LYS A 54 7.46 5.76 24.51
N VAL A 55 7.87 6.15 23.31
CA VAL A 55 7.67 5.37 22.08
C VAL A 55 9.06 5.03 21.53
N ILE A 56 9.30 3.76 21.22
CA ILE A 56 10.53 3.31 20.57
C ILE A 56 10.24 3.06 19.09
N HIS A 57 10.93 3.75 18.21
CA HIS A 57 10.79 3.65 16.76
C HIS A 57 11.87 2.75 16.21
N THR A 58 11.51 1.67 15.53
CA THR A 58 12.45 0.77 14.86
C THR A 58 12.02 0.49 13.43
N VAL A 59 12.98 0.18 12.57
CA VAL A 59 12.72 -0.07 11.16
C VAL A 59 13.05 -1.52 10.82
N GLY A 60 12.01 -2.35 10.71
CA GLY A 60 12.13 -3.74 10.24
C GLY A 60 12.64 -3.86 8.79
N PRO A 61 13.30 -4.97 8.43
CA PRO A 61 13.86 -5.19 7.10
C PRO A 61 12.80 -5.51 6.04
N LYS A 62 13.09 -5.14 4.79
CA LYS A 62 12.35 -5.64 3.62
C LYS A 62 12.87 -7.04 3.29
N TYR A 63 11.98 -8.02 3.26
CA TYR A 63 12.35 -9.40 2.99
C TYR A 63 12.44 -9.67 1.49
N ALA A 64 13.51 -10.34 1.09
CA ALA A 64 13.68 -10.94 -0.21
C ALA A 64 14.34 -12.30 -0.01
N SER A 65 13.87 -13.34 -0.69
CA SER A 65 14.38 -14.71 -0.55
C SER A 65 15.91 -14.81 -0.71
N LYS A 66 16.48 -14.02 -1.63
CA LYS A 66 17.93 -13.91 -1.85
C LYS A 66 18.75 -13.35 -0.67
N TYR A 67 18.10 -12.69 0.29
CA TYR A 67 18.73 -12.02 1.43
C TYR A 67 18.12 -12.48 2.76
N GLN A 68 17.71 -13.75 2.85
CA GLN A 68 17.08 -14.31 4.05
C GLN A 68 17.89 -14.05 5.31
N THR A 69 19.18 -14.38 5.31
CA THR A 69 20.07 -14.23 6.49
C THR A 69 20.23 -12.77 6.92
N ALA A 70 20.35 -11.85 5.96
CA ALA A 70 20.43 -10.42 6.26
C ALA A 70 19.11 -9.90 6.85
N ALA A 71 17.96 -10.40 6.37
CA ALA A 71 16.65 -10.04 6.90
C ALA A 71 16.45 -10.60 8.33
N GLU A 72 16.86 -11.83 8.60
CA GLU A 72 16.80 -12.42 9.94
C GLU A 72 17.66 -11.65 10.95
N ASN A 73 18.90 -11.34 10.60
CA ASN A 73 19.80 -10.57 11.47
C ASN A 73 19.27 -9.15 11.70
N ALA A 74 18.81 -8.47 10.65
CA ALA A 74 18.23 -7.14 10.78
C ALA A 74 16.96 -7.13 11.64
N LEU A 75 16.12 -8.16 11.55
CA LEU A 75 14.92 -8.29 12.39
C LEU A 75 15.29 -8.54 13.86
N SER A 76 16.26 -9.43 14.12
CA SER A 76 16.83 -9.65 15.46
C SER A 76 17.34 -8.34 16.06
N HIS A 77 18.12 -7.57 15.30
CA HIS A 77 18.62 -6.26 15.73
C HIS A 77 17.51 -5.28 16.07
N CYS A 78 16.37 -5.29 15.37
CA CYS A 78 15.24 -4.42 15.72
C CYS A 78 14.74 -4.69 17.14
N TYR A 79 14.46 -5.97 17.46
CA TYR A 79 13.99 -6.37 18.79
C TYR A 79 15.05 -6.09 19.86
N ARG A 80 16.31 -6.43 19.59
CA ARG A 80 17.42 -6.19 20.50
C ARG A 80 17.61 -4.70 20.80
N SER A 81 17.67 -3.85 19.78
CA SER A 81 17.84 -2.40 19.95
C SER A 81 16.69 -1.77 20.74
N CYS A 82 15.46 -2.28 20.58
CA CYS A 82 14.33 -1.82 21.38
C CYS A 82 14.48 -2.18 22.87
N LEU A 83 14.96 -3.38 23.16
CA LEU A 83 15.19 -3.83 24.54
C LEU A 83 16.40 -3.15 25.19
N GLU A 84 17.45 -2.84 24.43
CA GLU A 84 18.60 -2.05 24.91
C GLU A 84 18.15 -0.63 25.30
N LEU A 85 17.41 0.06 24.41
CA LEU A 85 16.86 1.39 24.72
C LEU A 85 15.90 1.37 25.91
N LEU A 86 15.17 0.27 26.12
CA LEU A 86 14.30 0.12 27.29
C LEU A 86 15.13 0.20 28.59
N ILE A 87 16.24 -0.54 28.66
CA ILE A 87 17.14 -0.58 29.81
C ILE A 87 17.86 0.76 29.99
N ASP A 88 18.41 1.32 28.91
CA ASP A 88 19.17 2.56 28.93
C ASP A 88 18.34 3.74 29.47
N HIS A 89 17.02 3.72 29.24
CA HIS A 89 16.09 4.72 29.75
C HIS A 89 15.41 4.36 31.09
N GLY A 90 15.85 3.28 31.75
CA GLY A 90 15.34 2.88 33.08
C GLY A 90 13.88 2.43 33.07
N LEU A 91 13.38 1.97 31.92
CA LEU A 91 12.01 1.51 31.74
C LEU A 91 11.96 -0.01 32.00
N LYS A 92 10.85 -0.50 32.56
CA LYS A 92 10.74 -1.90 33.01
C LYS A 92 9.76 -2.76 32.20
N SER A 93 8.99 -2.16 31.30
CA SER A 93 7.98 -2.87 30.53
C SER A 93 7.87 -2.34 29.10
N ILE A 94 7.63 -3.22 28.15
CA ILE A 94 7.53 -2.90 26.73
C ILE A 94 6.41 -3.69 26.05
N ALA A 95 5.70 -3.05 25.13
CA ALA A 95 4.73 -3.66 24.25
C ALA A 95 5.24 -3.61 22.81
N MET A 96 5.53 -4.78 22.24
CA MET A 96 6.14 -4.91 20.92
C MET A 96 5.15 -5.52 19.94
N GLY A 97 4.92 -4.85 18.82
CA GLY A 97 4.15 -5.40 17.71
C GLY A 97 4.95 -6.38 16.85
N CYS A 98 4.28 -6.95 15.84
CA CYS A 98 4.95 -7.69 14.77
C CYS A 98 5.75 -6.72 13.89
N ILE A 99 7.08 -6.60 14.10
CA ILE A 99 7.96 -5.69 13.33
C ILE A 99 8.09 -6.13 11.86
N TYR A 100 7.77 -7.39 11.59
CA TYR A 100 7.58 -7.94 10.26
C TYR A 100 6.10 -7.74 9.84
N THR A 101 5.88 -6.89 8.84
CA THR A 101 4.55 -6.70 8.24
C THR A 101 4.47 -7.31 6.86
N GLU A 102 3.24 -7.59 6.41
CA GLU A 102 2.96 -8.06 5.06
C GLU A 102 3.53 -7.14 3.98
N VAL A 103 3.52 -5.81 4.22
CA VAL A 103 4.13 -4.80 3.34
C VAL A 103 5.62 -5.07 3.09
N LYS A 104 6.31 -5.72 4.03
CA LYS A 104 7.73 -6.07 3.93
C LYS A 104 7.98 -7.47 3.38
N ASN A 105 6.92 -8.19 2.97
CA ASN A 105 6.96 -9.56 2.41
C ASN A 105 7.71 -10.58 3.28
N TYR A 106 7.81 -10.36 4.58
CA TYR A 106 8.54 -11.27 5.47
C TYR A 106 7.62 -12.44 5.87
N PRO A 107 8.02 -13.71 5.66
CA PRO A 107 7.28 -14.87 6.12
C PRO A 107 6.95 -14.80 7.63
N ARG A 108 5.66 -14.83 7.96
CA ARG A 108 5.16 -14.59 9.33
C ARG A 108 5.74 -15.55 10.37
N GLU A 109 5.74 -16.85 10.08
CA GLU A 109 6.19 -17.88 11.02
C GLU A 109 7.72 -17.84 11.26
N PRO A 110 8.58 -17.82 10.22
CA PRO A 110 10.02 -17.59 10.41
C PRO A 110 10.35 -16.30 11.16
N ALA A 111 9.60 -15.22 10.91
CA ALA A 111 9.80 -13.96 11.61
C ALA A 111 9.40 -14.02 13.09
N ALA A 112 8.31 -14.73 13.42
CA ALA A 112 7.89 -14.99 14.78
C ALA A 112 8.95 -15.78 15.56
N HIS A 113 9.59 -16.78 14.92
CA HIS A 113 10.72 -17.50 15.52
C HIS A 113 11.87 -16.54 15.88
N VAL A 114 12.27 -15.64 14.97
CA VAL A 114 13.33 -14.64 15.25
C VAL A 114 12.92 -13.72 16.40
N ALA A 115 11.69 -13.19 16.39
CA ALA A 115 11.19 -12.29 17.42
C ALA A 115 11.23 -12.93 18.82
N ILE A 116 10.62 -14.11 18.96
CA ILE A 116 10.49 -14.79 20.25
C ILE A 116 11.87 -15.24 20.75
N ARG A 117 12.71 -15.80 19.88
CA ARG A 117 14.07 -16.25 20.22
C ARG A 117 14.97 -15.11 20.71
N THR A 118 14.93 -13.97 20.02
CA THR A 118 15.72 -12.79 20.39
C THR A 118 15.33 -12.28 21.77
N VAL A 119 14.02 -12.18 22.02
CA VAL A 119 13.48 -11.76 23.32
C VAL A 119 13.86 -12.75 24.41
N ARG A 120 13.71 -14.06 24.15
CA ARG A 120 14.08 -15.12 25.10
C ARG A 120 15.54 -14.98 25.54
N ARG A 121 16.48 -14.91 24.59
CA ARG A 121 17.92 -14.80 24.88
C ARG A 121 18.28 -13.50 25.58
N PHE A 122 17.63 -12.40 25.21
CA PHE A 122 17.85 -11.12 25.87
C PHE A 122 17.40 -11.18 27.33
N LEU A 123 16.23 -11.76 27.60
CA LEU A 123 15.70 -11.93 28.97
C LEU A 123 16.56 -12.88 29.81
N GLU A 124 17.17 -13.91 29.22
CA GLU A 124 18.12 -14.78 29.95
C GLU A 124 19.33 -14.01 30.49
N LYS A 125 19.81 -13.00 29.74
CA LYS A 125 20.94 -12.15 30.14
C LYS A 125 20.53 -11.02 31.08
N GLN A 126 19.31 -10.48 30.93
CA GLN A 126 18.88 -9.22 31.55
C GLN A 126 17.60 -9.35 32.40
N LYS A 127 17.36 -10.52 33.00
CA LYS A 127 16.11 -10.86 33.71
C LYS A 127 15.70 -9.87 34.81
N ASP A 128 16.67 -9.25 35.49
CA ASP A 128 16.39 -8.40 36.66
C ASP A 128 15.97 -6.97 36.27
N ASN A 129 16.22 -6.58 35.02
CA ASN A 129 15.96 -5.23 34.51
C ASN A 129 14.57 -5.08 33.87
N ILE A 130 13.96 -6.18 33.43
CA ILE A 130 12.70 -6.16 32.67
C ILE A 130 11.62 -6.92 33.45
N THR A 131 10.51 -6.25 33.77
CA THR A 131 9.37 -6.84 34.48
C THR A 131 8.39 -7.53 33.53
N ALA A 132 8.13 -6.96 32.35
CA ALA A 132 7.17 -7.51 31.41
C ALA A 132 7.47 -7.14 29.95
N VAL A 133 7.36 -8.13 29.08
CA VAL A 133 7.37 -7.97 27.62
C VAL A 133 6.04 -8.46 27.08
N VAL A 134 5.32 -7.60 26.38
CA VAL A 134 4.01 -7.93 25.78
C VAL A 134 4.16 -8.00 24.27
N PHE A 135 3.83 -9.14 23.66
CA PHE A 135 3.70 -9.26 22.21
C PHE A 135 2.29 -8.84 21.77
N CYS A 136 2.18 -7.75 21.03
CA CYS A 136 0.93 -7.20 20.54
C CYS A 136 0.68 -7.66 19.10
N THR A 137 -0.15 -8.70 18.94
CA THR A 137 -0.59 -9.18 17.63
C THR A 137 -1.88 -8.47 17.20
N THR A 138 -1.94 -8.03 15.94
CA THR A 138 -3.15 -7.41 15.36
C THR A 138 -3.98 -8.41 14.55
N SER A 139 -3.32 -9.37 13.91
CA SER A 139 -3.95 -10.39 13.08
C SER A 139 -4.24 -11.66 13.89
N THR A 140 -5.36 -12.32 13.58
CA THR A 140 -5.71 -13.65 14.12
C THR A 140 -4.65 -14.69 13.77
N THR A 141 -4.12 -14.66 12.54
CA THR A 141 -3.05 -15.56 12.08
C THR A 141 -1.78 -15.41 12.90
N ASP A 142 -1.33 -14.18 13.20
CA ASP A 142 -0.15 -13.98 14.05
C ASP A 142 -0.42 -14.48 15.46
N THR A 143 -1.62 -14.24 15.99
CA THR A 143 -2.01 -14.71 17.32
C THR A 143 -1.93 -16.23 17.43
N GLU A 144 -2.37 -16.97 16.41
CA GLU A 144 -2.26 -18.44 16.36
C GLU A 144 -0.79 -18.89 16.28
N ILE A 145 0.03 -18.21 15.47
CA ILE A 145 1.46 -18.49 15.36
C ILE A 145 2.15 -18.28 16.72
N TYR A 146 1.95 -17.13 17.38
CA TYR A 146 2.55 -16.85 18.69
C TYR A 146 2.06 -17.82 19.76
N LYS A 147 0.77 -18.20 19.77
CA LYS A 147 0.25 -19.21 20.71
C LYS A 147 0.93 -20.57 20.55
N ARG A 148 1.25 -20.97 19.32
CA ARG A 148 1.96 -22.22 19.04
C ARG A 148 3.45 -22.15 19.38
N LEU A 149 4.10 -21.02 19.10
CA LEU A 149 5.55 -20.88 19.21
C LEU A 149 6.03 -20.48 20.61
N LEU A 150 5.26 -19.69 21.36
CA LEU A 150 5.66 -19.22 22.70
C LEU A 150 6.02 -20.38 23.66
N PRO A 151 5.24 -21.48 23.76
CA PRO A 151 5.61 -22.62 24.61
C PRO A 151 6.93 -23.30 24.20
N LEU A 152 7.34 -23.19 22.94
CA LEU A 152 8.61 -23.77 22.47
C LEU A 152 9.82 -22.98 23.02
N TYR A 153 9.69 -21.67 23.16
CA TYR A 153 10.76 -20.79 23.65
C TYR A 153 10.63 -20.44 25.14
N PHE A 154 9.43 -20.53 25.69
CA PHE A 154 9.10 -20.27 27.09
C PHE A 154 8.28 -21.46 27.63
N PRO A 155 8.89 -22.66 27.74
CA PRO A 155 8.21 -23.84 28.25
C PRO A 155 7.79 -23.61 29.70
N ARG A 156 6.55 -24.01 30.02
CA ARG A 156 5.95 -23.85 31.36
C ARG A 156 6.19 -25.08 32.24
N ASP A 157 6.24 -26.25 31.61
CA ASP A 157 6.39 -27.56 32.25
C ASP A 157 7.45 -28.39 31.53
N LYS A 158 7.99 -29.42 32.20
CA LYS A 158 9.00 -30.33 31.64
C LYS A 158 8.54 -31.02 30.34
N GLN A 159 7.23 -31.27 30.19
CA GLN A 159 6.67 -31.86 28.97
C GLN A 159 6.76 -30.88 27.77
N GLU A 160 6.54 -29.59 27.99
CA GLU A 160 6.71 -28.57 26.95
C GLU A 160 8.20 -28.40 26.59
N GLU A 161 9.09 -28.52 27.57
CA GLU A 161 10.54 -28.48 27.36
C GLU A 161 11.02 -29.66 26.49
N GLU A 162 10.59 -30.89 26.77
CA GLU A 162 10.88 -32.07 25.93
C GLU A 162 10.32 -31.91 24.51
N MET A 163 9.10 -31.38 24.37
CA MET A 163 8.50 -31.09 23.07
C MET A 163 9.30 -30.03 22.31
N ALA A 164 9.74 -28.97 22.99
CA ALA A 164 10.52 -27.88 22.40
C ALA A 164 11.85 -28.40 21.83
N LEU A 165 12.56 -29.24 22.58
CA LEU A 165 13.80 -29.90 22.16
C LEU A 165 13.62 -30.72 20.87
N SER A 166 12.45 -31.35 20.69
CA SER A 166 12.16 -32.14 19.48
C SER A 166 11.78 -31.30 18.26
N LYS A 167 11.20 -30.11 18.46
CA LYS A 167 10.59 -29.29 17.40
C LYS A 167 11.45 -28.11 16.96
N LEU A 168 12.33 -27.61 17.81
CA LEU A 168 13.23 -26.51 17.46
C LEU A 168 14.42 -27.05 16.64
N PRO A 169 14.80 -26.37 15.54
CA PRO A 169 15.99 -26.75 14.77
C PRO A 169 17.27 -26.59 15.60
N ALA A 170 18.27 -27.44 15.37
CA ALA A 170 19.55 -27.39 16.09
C ALA A 170 20.30 -26.06 15.90
N ASP A 171 20.09 -25.37 14.76
CA ASP A 171 20.58 -24.02 14.53
C ASP A 171 19.61 -22.98 15.12
N VAL A 172 19.61 -22.91 16.45
CA VAL A 172 18.93 -21.84 17.18
C VAL A 172 19.72 -20.52 17.11
N GLY A 173 20.81 -20.39 16.36
CA GLY A 173 21.64 -19.18 16.34
C GLY A 173 22.53 -19.00 17.57
N ASP A 174 23.28 -17.89 17.63
CA ASP A 174 24.34 -17.57 18.61
C ASP A 174 23.82 -17.12 20.00
N GLU A 175 24.68 -16.78 20.96
CA GLU A 175 24.24 -16.31 22.29
C GLU A 175 23.31 -15.08 22.28
N ASN A 176 23.14 -14.40 21.14
CA ASN A 176 22.33 -13.19 20.99
C ASN A 176 21.04 -13.39 20.18
N GLY A 177 20.87 -14.52 19.49
CA GLY A 177 19.67 -14.76 18.65
C GLY A 177 19.93 -14.81 17.15
N GLU A 178 21.16 -14.53 16.72
CA GLU A 178 21.57 -14.37 15.32
C GLU A 178 21.93 -15.71 14.68
N THR A 179 21.72 -15.89 13.37
CA THR A 179 22.08 -17.15 12.71
C THR A 179 23.60 -17.29 12.58
N VAL A 180 24.15 -18.42 13.03
CA VAL A 180 25.60 -18.69 12.96
C VAL A 180 25.92 -19.20 11.56
N ILE A 181 26.50 -18.34 10.73
CA ILE A 181 26.99 -18.74 9.41
C ILE A 181 28.49 -19.05 9.53
N ASP A 182 28.85 -20.33 9.60
CA ASP A 182 30.25 -20.80 9.72
C ASP A 182 31.17 -20.31 8.57
N GLU A 183 30.59 -19.96 7.42
CA GLU A 183 31.32 -19.60 6.20
C GLU A 183 31.96 -18.19 6.22
N ARG A 184 31.73 -17.37 7.25
CA ARG A 184 32.30 -16.00 7.34
C ARG A 184 33.46 -15.84 8.33
N LYS A 185 34.13 -16.92 8.74
CA LYS A 185 35.47 -16.79 9.34
C LYS A 185 36.46 -16.42 8.22
N ILE A 186 36.81 -15.14 8.14
CA ILE A 186 37.79 -14.61 7.19
C ILE A 186 39.11 -15.38 7.36
N ARG A 187 39.39 -16.35 6.48
CA ARG A 187 40.76 -16.85 6.29
C ARG A 187 41.52 -15.76 5.55
N ILE A 188 42.17 -14.87 6.29
CA ILE A 188 43.13 -13.93 5.72
C ILE A 188 44.31 -14.76 5.19
N LYS A 189 44.26 -15.12 3.91
CA LYS A 189 45.48 -15.53 3.19
C LYS A 189 46.22 -14.24 2.82
N PRO A 190 47.49 -14.06 3.23
CA PRO A 190 48.24 -12.88 2.82
C PRO A 190 48.32 -12.82 1.30
N LEU A 191 48.00 -11.66 0.72
CA LEU A 191 48.10 -11.46 -0.73
C LEU A 191 49.54 -11.71 -1.21
N PRO A 192 49.73 -12.36 -2.36
CA PRO A 192 51.06 -12.59 -2.91
C PRO A 192 51.73 -11.24 -3.25
N LYS A 193 52.93 -11.03 -2.70
CA LYS A 193 53.75 -9.84 -2.95
C LYS A 193 54.11 -9.75 -4.44
N LYS A 194 53.40 -8.92 -5.19
CA LYS A 194 53.77 -8.56 -6.56
C LYS A 194 54.99 -7.62 -6.47
N LYS A 195 56.13 -8.07 -7.01
CA LYS A 195 57.36 -7.28 -7.10
C LYS A 195 57.09 -6.02 -7.94
N VAL A 196 57.33 -4.85 -7.36
CA VAL A 196 57.32 -3.56 -8.05
C VAL A 196 58.68 -3.40 -8.74
N SER A 197 58.70 -3.39 -10.07
CA SER A 197 59.81 -2.88 -10.88
C SER A 197 59.51 -1.44 -11.28
N LYS A 198 60.54 -0.59 -11.17
CA LYS A 198 60.57 0.85 -11.41
C LYS A 198 60.38 1.24 -12.89
N GLU A 199 60.04 2.52 -13.10
CA GLU A 199 59.97 3.34 -14.33
C GLU A 199 58.57 3.39 -14.98
N SER A 200 57.90 4.54 -15.18
CA SER A 200 58.34 5.84 -15.72
C SER A 200 57.37 7.01 -15.32
N LYS A 201 57.77 8.25 -15.63
CA LYS A 201 57.27 9.59 -15.21
C LYS A 201 55.75 9.89 -15.37
N PRO A 202 55.18 10.88 -14.62
CA PRO A 202 53.77 11.26 -14.70
C PRO A 202 53.47 12.20 -15.87
N ALA A 203 52.33 12.00 -16.53
CA ALA A 203 51.73 12.92 -17.50
C ALA A 203 50.69 13.81 -16.81
N GLU A 204 50.69 15.09 -17.19
CA GLU A 204 49.91 16.20 -16.64
C GLU A 204 48.40 16.09 -16.90
N ALA A 205 47.61 16.67 -16.00
CA ALA A 205 46.15 16.80 -16.10
C ALA A 205 45.77 17.92 -17.08
N PRO A 206 44.67 17.79 -17.86
CA PRO A 206 44.23 18.85 -18.74
C PRO A 206 43.57 20.00 -17.96
N VAL A 207 43.96 21.21 -18.34
CA VAL A 207 43.63 22.52 -17.77
C VAL A 207 42.23 22.98 -18.22
N ASP A 208 41.55 23.71 -17.32
CA ASP A 208 40.26 24.39 -17.51
C ASP A 208 40.25 25.38 -18.69
N LEU A 209 39.12 25.45 -19.41
CA LEU A 209 38.84 26.43 -20.46
C LEU A 209 38.03 27.62 -19.90
N PRO A 210 38.31 28.88 -20.32
CA PRO A 210 37.65 30.07 -19.78
C PRO A 210 36.32 30.37 -20.48
N VAL A 211 35.39 30.92 -19.69
CA VAL A 211 34.08 31.44 -20.10
C VAL A 211 34.26 32.75 -20.88
N SER A 212 33.69 32.82 -22.09
CA SER A 212 33.58 34.06 -22.86
C SER A 212 32.19 34.68 -22.68
N ASP A 213 32.20 35.90 -22.17
CA ASP A 213 31.09 36.85 -22.03
C ASP A 213 30.54 37.27 -23.41
N VAL A 214 29.26 37.05 -23.67
CA VAL A 214 28.54 37.69 -24.81
C VAL A 214 27.14 38.12 -24.38
N GLY A 215 27.02 39.41 -24.05
CA GLY A 215 26.00 40.29 -24.63
C GLY A 215 24.57 40.16 -24.11
N SER A 216 24.21 41.08 -23.20
CA SER A 216 22.82 41.54 -23.01
C SER A 216 22.14 41.88 -24.34
N VAL A 217 21.08 41.14 -24.70
CA VAL A 217 20.05 41.62 -25.62
C VAL A 217 18.68 41.38 -24.99
N ARG A 218 18.12 42.47 -24.49
CA ARG A 218 16.74 42.59 -24.00
C ARG A 218 15.80 42.49 -25.20
N ARG A 219 15.29 41.29 -25.51
CA ARG A 219 14.17 41.11 -26.45
C ARG A 219 12.88 40.95 -25.67
N THR A 220 12.01 41.95 -25.81
CA THR A 220 10.62 41.97 -25.37
C THR A 220 9.89 40.72 -25.84
N SER A 221 9.49 39.87 -24.89
CA SER A 221 8.67 38.68 -25.12
C SER A 221 7.20 39.02 -24.90
N SER A 222 6.52 39.42 -25.97
CA SER A 222 5.05 39.51 -26.00
C SER A 222 4.42 38.57 -27.02
N TYR A 223 5.19 37.60 -27.55
CA TYR A 223 4.75 36.69 -28.63
C TYR A 223 4.95 35.20 -28.29
N LEU A 224 5.43 34.88 -27.08
CA LEU A 224 5.61 33.49 -26.62
C LEU A 224 4.59 33.04 -25.56
N ASP A 225 3.69 33.92 -25.11
CA ASP A 225 2.69 33.58 -24.08
C ASP A 225 1.57 32.64 -24.58
N THR A 226 1.43 32.45 -25.89
CA THR A 226 0.34 31.63 -26.46
C THR A 226 0.69 30.14 -26.57
N TYR A 227 1.95 29.75 -26.36
CA TYR A 227 2.43 28.37 -26.56
C TYR A 227 3.00 27.70 -25.30
N LEU A 228 2.89 28.32 -24.12
CA LEU A 228 3.44 27.78 -22.88
C LEU A 228 2.43 26.86 -22.18
N ASP A 229 2.78 25.58 -22.08
CA ASP A 229 2.08 24.56 -21.30
C ASP A 229 2.09 24.94 -19.80
N PRO A 230 0.94 24.92 -19.09
CA PRO A 230 0.89 25.14 -17.64
C PRO A 230 1.86 24.24 -16.84
N ALA A 231 2.16 23.04 -17.34
CA ALA A 231 3.16 22.15 -16.73
C ALA A 231 4.58 22.75 -16.78
N PHE A 232 4.93 23.44 -17.87
CA PHE A 232 6.23 24.10 -18.01
C PHE A 232 6.34 25.32 -17.08
N MET A 233 5.27 26.09 -16.90
CA MET A 233 5.28 27.23 -15.96
C MET A 233 5.43 26.80 -14.50
N SER A 234 4.90 25.62 -14.12
CA SER A 234 5.06 25.07 -12.77
C SER A 234 6.46 24.53 -12.45
N LEU A 235 7.30 24.30 -13.47
CA LEU A 235 8.68 23.86 -13.32
C LEU A 235 9.64 25.02 -12.95
N ILE A 236 9.21 26.27 -13.17
CA ILE A 236 10.02 27.47 -12.98
C ILE A 236 9.93 28.02 -11.53
N LYS A 237 8.95 27.55 -10.73
CA LYS A 237 8.85 27.93 -9.30
C LYS A 237 9.90 27.22 -8.45
N ASP A 238 10.51 27.97 -7.53
CA ASP A 238 11.46 27.49 -6.53
C ASP A 238 10.89 26.25 -5.80
N PRO A 239 11.62 25.13 -5.71
CA PRO A 239 11.19 23.93 -4.99
C PRO A 239 10.88 24.15 -3.50
N ASP A 240 11.42 25.18 -2.86
CA ASP A 240 11.14 25.51 -1.45
C ASP A 240 9.78 26.21 -1.30
N GLU A 241 9.45 27.16 -2.18
CA GLU A 241 8.13 27.83 -2.19
C GLU A 241 6.99 26.84 -2.46
N ARG A 242 7.23 25.86 -3.34
CA ARG A 242 6.27 24.77 -3.59
C ARG A 242 6.00 23.93 -2.34
N ARG A 243 7.03 23.66 -1.54
CA ARG A 243 6.92 22.92 -0.28
C ARG A 243 6.14 23.71 0.77
N LEU A 244 6.37 25.02 0.86
CA LEU A 244 5.65 25.93 1.76
C LEU A 244 4.16 26.06 1.38
N GLU A 245 3.84 26.29 0.10
CA GLU A 245 2.44 26.35 -0.36
C GLU A 245 1.70 25.02 -0.13
N GLN A 246 2.37 23.88 -0.32
CA GLN A 246 1.80 22.56 -0.03
C GLN A 246 1.55 22.37 1.46
N TRP A 247 2.49 22.77 2.30
CA TRP A 247 2.34 22.71 3.76
C TRP A 247 1.17 23.59 4.24
N GLU A 248 1.08 24.84 3.78
CA GLU A 248 -0.01 25.75 4.15
C GLU A 248 -1.40 25.27 3.70
N LYS A 249 -1.51 24.73 2.48
CA LYS A 249 -2.77 24.13 1.98
C LYS A 249 -3.19 22.90 2.80
N THR A 250 -2.21 22.11 3.26
CA THR A 250 -2.47 20.92 4.09
C THR A 250 -2.94 21.32 5.50
N VAL A 251 -2.33 22.36 6.08
CA VAL A 251 -2.71 22.93 7.38
C VAL A 251 -4.09 23.61 7.34
N GLN A 252 -4.41 24.33 6.26
CA GLN A 252 -5.75 24.94 6.09
C GLN A 252 -6.84 23.89 5.86
N ALA A 253 -6.56 22.81 5.12
CA ALA A 253 -7.51 21.72 4.92
C ALA A 253 -7.84 20.98 6.22
N GLN A 254 -6.88 20.80 7.14
CA GLN A 254 -7.10 20.13 8.43
C GLN A 254 -8.10 20.88 9.34
N ARG A 255 -8.16 22.22 9.29
CA ARG A 255 -9.06 23.01 10.16
C ARG A 255 -10.54 22.86 9.81
N GLY A 256 -10.89 22.62 8.54
CA GLY A 256 -12.29 22.52 8.08
C GLY A 256 -12.91 21.12 8.11
N TRP A 257 -12.13 20.09 8.48
CA TRP A 257 -12.43 18.70 8.10
C TRP A 257 -12.66 17.72 9.26
N ASN A 258 -12.45 18.16 10.50
CA ASN A 258 -12.74 17.36 11.70
C ASN A 258 -14.21 16.97 11.86
N PHE A 259 -15.13 17.61 11.12
CA PHE A 259 -16.55 17.31 11.16
C PHE A 259 -16.96 16.02 10.41
N ALA A 260 -16.21 15.61 9.38
CA ALA A 260 -16.55 14.42 8.59
C ALA A 260 -16.10 13.11 9.26
N ASN A 261 -14.97 13.13 9.97
CA ASN A 261 -14.49 12.01 10.79
C ASN A 261 -15.46 11.70 11.96
N LEU A 262 -16.12 12.74 12.50
CA LEU A 262 -17.14 12.59 13.54
C LEU A 262 -18.40 11.83 13.05
N LEU A 263 -18.66 11.82 11.74
CA LEU A 263 -19.84 11.19 11.13
C LEU A 263 -19.57 9.78 10.56
N GLY A 264 -18.36 9.22 10.73
CA GLY A 264 -18.06 7.83 10.35
C GLY A 264 -17.76 7.60 8.85
N PHE A 265 -17.38 8.64 8.10
CA PHE A 265 -17.10 8.57 6.65
C PHE A 265 -15.61 8.34 6.27
N GLY A 266 -14.75 8.02 7.24
CA GLY A 266 -13.32 7.76 7.00
C GLY A 266 -12.49 8.99 6.59
N ASP A 267 -11.19 8.80 6.34
CA ASP A 267 -10.27 9.85 5.89
C ASP A 267 -10.55 10.21 4.42
N LEU A 268 -11.30 11.28 4.19
CA LEU A 268 -11.84 11.67 2.89
C LEU A 268 -10.78 12.13 1.86
N GLY A 269 -9.49 11.82 2.01
CA GLY A 269 -8.34 12.25 1.18
C GLY A 269 -8.15 13.78 1.04
N GLY A 270 -6.93 14.29 1.17
CA GLY A 270 -6.60 15.73 1.22
C GLY A 270 -7.21 16.65 0.13
N PRO A 271 -6.91 17.96 0.17
CA PRO A 271 -7.52 18.93 -0.74
C PRO A 271 -7.38 18.50 -2.22
N PRO A 272 -8.34 18.88 -3.08
CA PRO A 272 -8.30 18.50 -4.49
C PRO A 272 -6.97 18.92 -5.12
N LEU A 273 -6.25 17.95 -5.69
CA LEU A 273 -4.97 18.17 -6.35
C LEU A 273 -5.14 19.11 -7.55
N SER A 274 -4.10 19.88 -7.85
CA SER A 274 -4.05 20.63 -9.11
C SER A 274 -3.97 19.68 -10.31
N ALA A 275 -4.34 20.16 -11.51
CA ALA A 275 -4.29 19.34 -12.71
C ALA A 275 -2.87 18.80 -13.01
N ALA A 276 -1.83 19.57 -12.67
CA ALA A 276 -0.43 19.16 -12.84
C ALA A 276 -0.02 18.07 -11.82
N GLU A 277 -0.48 18.18 -10.58
CA GLU A 277 -0.22 17.16 -9.54
C GLU A 277 -0.95 15.85 -9.86
N GLU A 278 -2.22 15.90 -10.27
CA GLU A 278 -2.95 14.71 -10.70
C GLU A 278 -2.26 14.01 -11.87
N TYR A 279 -1.79 14.77 -12.86
CA TYR A 279 -1.07 14.20 -14.00
C TYR A 279 0.27 13.56 -13.59
N SER A 280 1.01 14.20 -12.69
CA SER A 280 2.26 13.67 -12.13
C SER A 280 2.03 12.36 -11.36
N VAL A 281 1.00 12.34 -10.50
CA VAL A 281 0.59 11.13 -9.77
C VAL A 281 0.20 10.03 -10.74
N HIS A 282 -0.70 10.30 -11.69
CA HIS A 282 -1.12 9.34 -12.71
C HIS A 282 0.08 8.76 -13.49
N SER A 283 1.00 9.61 -13.95
CA SER A 283 2.21 9.21 -14.68
C SER A 283 3.13 8.31 -13.84
N ARG A 284 3.27 8.60 -12.53
CA ARG A 284 4.04 7.77 -11.60
C ARG A 284 3.44 6.38 -11.44
N TYR A 285 2.12 6.30 -11.27
CA TYR A 285 1.39 5.02 -11.14
C TYR A 285 1.45 4.22 -12.44
N LEU A 286 1.29 4.87 -13.60
CA LEU A 286 1.40 4.22 -14.90
C LEU A 286 2.80 3.66 -15.15
N SER A 287 3.85 4.42 -14.80
CA SER A 287 5.24 3.97 -14.93
C SER A 287 5.53 2.76 -14.04
N LYS A 288 5.03 2.80 -12.78
CA LYS A 288 5.12 1.67 -11.86
C LYS A 288 4.36 0.44 -12.38
N ALA A 289 3.16 0.63 -12.92
CA ALA A 289 2.33 -0.45 -13.47
C ALA A 289 2.93 -1.11 -14.71
N LYS A 290 3.67 -0.36 -15.55
CA LYS A 290 4.41 -0.90 -16.70
C LYS A 290 5.61 -1.75 -16.27
N SER A 291 6.22 -1.45 -15.13
CA SER A 291 7.39 -2.17 -14.61
C SER A 291 7.08 -3.49 -13.89
N LEU A 292 5.84 -3.66 -13.43
CA LEU A 292 5.43 -4.82 -12.64
C LEU A 292 4.67 -5.86 -13.47
N ASN A 293 4.85 -7.13 -13.12
CA ASN A 293 4.01 -8.22 -13.62
C ASN A 293 2.68 -8.19 -12.84
N LEU A 294 1.57 -8.11 -13.58
CA LEU A 294 0.21 -8.00 -13.04
C LEU A 294 -0.71 -9.13 -13.58
N SER A 295 -0.13 -10.20 -14.12
CA SER A 295 -0.88 -11.32 -14.70
C SER A 295 -1.80 -12.00 -13.69
N GLU A 296 -1.35 -12.16 -12.44
CA GLU A 296 -2.15 -12.74 -11.35
C GLU A 296 -3.47 -11.97 -11.13
N ILE A 297 -3.44 -10.63 -11.26
CA ILE A 297 -4.63 -9.79 -11.10
C ILE A 297 -5.50 -9.83 -12.36
N ALA A 298 -4.88 -9.90 -13.54
CA ALA A 298 -5.61 -10.05 -14.79
C ALA A 298 -6.42 -11.37 -14.81
N GLU A 299 -5.87 -12.46 -14.26
CA GLU A 299 -6.54 -13.75 -14.13
C GLU A 299 -7.79 -13.71 -13.23
N MET A 300 -7.84 -12.78 -12.28
CA MET A 300 -9.03 -12.60 -11.43
C MET A 300 -10.23 -12.07 -12.22
N LYS A 301 -10.01 -11.49 -13.41
CA LYS A 301 -11.06 -10.90 -14.28
C LYS A 301 -12.00 -9.94 -13.53
N VAL A 302 -11.44 -9.15 -12.61
CA VAL A 302 -12.18 -8.09 -11.91
C VAL A 302 -12.48 -6.95 -12.86
N VAL A 303 -11.49 -6.57 -13.66
CA VAL A 303 -11.58 -5.57 -14.71
C VAL A 303 -11.03 -6.19 -15.98
N TYR A 304 -11.71 -6.05 -17.10
CA TYR A 304 -11.22 -6.51 -18.38
C TYR A 304 -11.81 -5.69 -19.52
N ARG A 305 -11.07 -5.63 -20.63
CA ARG A 305 -11.55 -4.97 -21.85
C ARG A 305 -12.59 -5.85 -22.52
N GLY A 306 -13.79 -5.31 -22.68
CA GLY A 306 -14.77 -5.85 -23.61
C GLY A 306 -14.40 -5.47 -25.04
N GLY A 307 -15.37 -5.64 -25.93
CA GLY A 307 -15.30 -5.15 -27.30
C GLY A 307 -15.75 -3.69 -27.39
N VAL A 308 -16.73 -3.43 -28.24
CA VAL A 308 -17.27 -2.09 -28.47
C VAL A 308 -18.76 -1.99 -28.15
N ASP A 309 -19.23 -0.78 -27.82
CA ASP A 309 -20.66 -0.50 -27.71
C ASP A 309 -21.30 -0.29 -29.09
N ILE A 310 -22.62 -0.05 -29.13
CA ILE A 310 -23.36 0.15 -30.39
C ILE A 310 -22.87 1.35 -31.22
N GLU A 311 -22.14 2.29 -30.61
CA GLU A 311 -21.57 3.46 -31.26
C GLU A 311 -20.08 3.27 -31.59
N GLY A 312 -19.54 2.07 -31.38
CA GLY A 312 -18.16 1.71 -31.68
C GLY A 312 -17.14 2.17 -30.63
N ARG A 313 -17.59 2.61 -29.44
CA ARG A 313 -16.68 3.01 -28.35
C ARG A 313 -16.17 1.79 -27.60
N PRO A 314 -14.89 1.75 -27.20
CA PRO A 314 -14.37 0.65 -26.40
C PRO A 314 -15.11 0.55 -25.06
N VAL A 315 -15.40 -0.70 -24.67
CA VAL A 315 -16.10 -1.01 -23.43
C VAL A 315 -15.12 -1.60 -22.42
N MET A 316 -15.12 -1.04 -21.22
CA MET A 316 -14.44 -1.62 -20.06
C MET A 316 -15.46 -2.29 -19.16
N VAL A 317 -15.21 -3.54 -18.79
CA VAL A 317 -16.12 -4.29 -17.92
C VAL A 317 -15.50 -4.44 -16.55
N VAL A 318 -16.31 -4.20 -15.52
CA VAL A 318 -15.95 -4.33 -14.11
C VAL A 318 -16.92 -5.30 -13.45
N VAL A 319 -16.39 -6.35 -12.81
CA VAL A 319 -17.16 -7.41 -12.16
C VAL A 319 -17.02 -7.28 -10.65
N GLY A 320 -18.05 -6.77 -9.99
CA GLY A 320 -18.02 -6.49 -8.55
C GLY A 320 -17.75 -7.73 -7.69
N ALA A 321 -18.38 -8.86 -8.00
CA ALA A 321 -18.21 -10.10 -7.22
C ALA A 321 -16.77 -10.65 -7.25
N HIS A 322 -16.02 -10.44 -8.34
CA HIS A 322 -14.64 -10.91 -8.44
C HIS A 322 -13.67 -10.07 -7.59
N PHE A 323 -13.98 -8.78 -7.38
CA PHE A 323 -13.18 -7.91 -6.53
C PHE A 323 -13.10 -8.46 -5.10
N LEU A 324 -14.20 -9.01 -4.60
CA LEU A 324 -14.32 -9.48 -3.21
C LEU A 324 -13.64 -10.83 -2.96
N LEU A 325 -13.69 -11.76 -3.92
CA LEU A 325 -13.21 -13.13 -3.72
C LEU A 325 -11.69 -13.28 -3.87
N ARG A 326 -11.01 -12.33 -4.55
CA ARG A 326 -9.62 -12.54 -5.01
C ARG A 326 -8.70 -11.34 -4.86
N CYS A 327 -9.20 -10.13 -4.55
CA CYS A 327 -8.37 -8.94 -4.46
C CYS A 327 -7.75 -8.77 -3.06
N LEU A 328 -6.63 -9.45 -2.82
CA LEU A 328 -5.86 -9.35 -1.57
C LEU A 328 -4.95 -8.11 -1.53
N ASP A 329 -4.60 -7.54 -2.69
CA ASP A 329 -3.68 -6.41 -2.82
C ASP A 329 -4.32 -5.25 -3.62
N LEU A 330 -4.88 -4.29 -2.88
CA LEU A 330 -5.51 -3.10 -3.45
C LEU A 330 -4.52 -2.22 -4.22
N GLU A 331 -3.24 -2.18 -3.85
CA GLU A 331 -2.25 -1.32 -4.52
C GLU A 331 -1.91 -1.86 -5.91
N ARG A 332 -1.62 -3.16 -6.00
CA ARG A 332 -1.41 -3.81 -7.30
C ARG A 332 -2.67 -3.80 -8.16
N PHE A 333 -3.86 -3.89 -7.55
CA PHE A 333 -5.12 -3.73 -8.28
C PHE A 333 -5.26 -2.33 -8.89
N VAL A 334 -4.98 -1.27 -8.14
CA VAL A 334 -4.98 0.11 -8.68
C VAL A 334 -4.00 0.24 -9.84
N LEU A 335 -2.80 -0.32 -9.73
CA LEU A 335 -1.82 -0.33 -10.82
C LEU A 335 -2.33 -1.08 -12.06
N TYR A 336 -2.99 -2.22 -11.86
CA TYR A 336 -3.62 -2.97 -12.95
C TYR A 336 -4.73 -2.16 -13.63
N VAL A 337 -5.61 -1.52 -12.86
CA VAL A 337 -6.67 -0.67 -13.41
C VAL A 337 -6.08 0.48 -14.21
N VAL A 338 -5.09 1.22 -13.68
CA VAL A 338 -4.42 2.30 -14.42
C VAL A 338 -3.83 1.80 -15.74
N LYS A 339 -3.16 0.63 -15.72
CA LYS A 339 -2.58 0.01 -16.92
C LYS A 339 -3.63 -0.40 -17.96
N GLU A 340 -4.76 -0.96 -17.52
CA GLU A 340 -5.83 -1.41 -18.41
C GLU A 340 -6.68 -0.28 -18.97
N PHE A 341 -6.88 0.78 -18.19
CA PHE A 341 -7.65 1.95 -18.61
C PHE A 341 -6.85 2.90 -19.50
N GLU A 342 -5.53 2.99 -19.35
CA GLU A 342 -4.68 3.91 -20.14
C GLU A 342 -4.96 3.89 -21.67
N PRO A 343 -5.00 2.73 -22.36
CA PRO A 343 -5.22 2.72 -23.81
C PRO A 343 -6.65 3.08 -24.23
N ILE A 344 -7.64 2.87 -23.37
CA ILE A 344 -9.05 3.18 -23.68
C ILE A 344 -9.41 4.62 -23.32
N MET A 345 -8.75 5.20 -22.31
CA MET A 345 -9.00 6.56 -21.83
C MET A 345 -8.60 7.65 -22.83
N GLN A 346 -7.85 7.30 -23.88
CA GLN A 346 -7.48 8.23 -24.96
C GLN A 346 -8.64 8.56 -25.90
N LYS A 347 -9.68 7.73 -25.93
CA LYS A 347 -10.87 7.86 -26.78
C LYS A 347 -12.14 7.85 -25.92
N PRO A 348 -13.28 8.34 -26.43
CA PRO A 348 -14.54 8.20 -25.72
C PRO A 348 -14.84 6.71 -25.46
N TYR A 349 -15.12 6.35 -24.21
CA TYR A 349 -15.28 4.95 -23.79
C TYR A 349 -16.46 4.77 -22.83
N THR A 350 -16.90 3.53 -22.70
CA THR A 350 -18.05 3.15 -21.88
C THR A 350 -17.62 2.15 -20.80
N ILE A 351 -18.19 2.24 -19.60
CA ILE A 351 -17.97 1.27 -18.53
C ILE A 351 -19.24 0.45 -18.31
N VAL A 352 -19.09 -0.87 -18.16
CA VAL A 352 -20.17 -1.78 -17.73
C VAL A 352 -19.78 -2.39 -16.39
N TYR A 353 -20.61 -2.18 -15.37
CA TYR A 353 -20.41 -2.71 -14.03
C TYR A 353 -21.44 -3.78 -13.70
N PHE A 354 -20.99 -5.00 -13.41
CA PHE A 354 -21.85 -6.10 -12.96
C PHE A 354 -21.86 -6.17 -11.44
N HIS A 355 -23.02 -5.87 -10.83
CA HIS A 355 -23.20 -5.91 -9.38
C HIS A 355 -23.77 -7.24 -8.84
N SER A 356 -24.13 -8.19 -9.71
CA SER A 356 -24.68 -9.49 -9.33
C SER A 356 -23.91 -10.15 -8.18
N ALA A 357 -24.62 -10.72 -7.20
CA ALA A 357 -24.05 -11.45 -6.07
C ALA A 357 -23.10 -10.64 -5.15
N SER A 358 -23.11 -9.30 -5.21
CA SER A 358 -22.24 -8.43 -4.39
C SER A 358 -22.94 -7.87 -3.12
N SER A 359 -24.05 -8.48 -2.66
CA SER A 359 -24.97 -7.88 -1.68
C SER A 359 -24.55 -7.94 -0.21
N LEU A 360 -23.51 -8.70 0.14
CA LEU A 360 -22.94 -8.70 1.48
C LEU A 360 -21.42 -8.54 1.38
N GLN A 361 -20.89 -7.47 2.01
CA GLN A 361 -19.49 -7.27 2.45
C GLN A 361 -18.68 -6.15 1.77
N MET A 362 -17.79 -5.59 2.62
CA MET A 362 -16.84 -4.48 2.51
C MET A 362 -16.76 -3.77 1.15
N GLN A 363 -17.48 -2.65 1.03
CA GLN A 363 -17.22 -1.69 -0.04
C GLN A 363 -15.95 -0.88 0.29
N PRO A 364 -15.14 -0.50 -0.72
CA PRO A 364 -14.04 0.40 -0.49
C PRO A 364 -14.56 1.70 0.12
N ASP A 365 -13.88 2.18 1.17
CA ASP A 365 -14.24 3.41 1.87
C ASP A 365 -14.23 4.62 0.90
N LEU A 366 -15.05 5.63 1.18
CA LEU A 366 -15.22 6.82 0.35
C LEU A 366 -13.90 7.56 0.12
N GLY A 367 -13.05 7.60 1.15
CA GLY A 367 -11.69 8.13 1.06
C GLY A 367 -10.81 7.40 0.05
N TRP A 368 -10.92 6.07 -0.01
CA TRP A 368 -10.23 5.25 -1.00
C TRP A 368 -10.72 5.55 -2.41
N MET A 369 -12.04 5.67 -2.61
CA MET A 369 -12.62 5.96 -3.92
C MET A 369 -12.18 7.32 -4.46
N LYS A 370 -12.13 8.35 -3.61
CA LYS A 370 -11.65 9.68 -3.98
C LYS A 370 -10.17 9.64 -4.40
N ARG A 371 -9.31 8.97 -3.62
CA ARG A 371 -7.88 8.80 -3.96
C ARG A 371 -7.71 8.03 -5.28
N PHE A 372 -8.49 6.98 -5.49
CA PHE A 372 -8.45 6.20 -6.71
C PHE A 372 -8.81 7.04 -7.95
N GLN A 373 -9.83 7.89 -7.86
CA GLN A 373 -10.17 8.82 -8.93
C GLN A 373 -9.08 9.87 -9.18
N GLN A 374 -8.43 10.38 -8.12
CA GLN A 374 -7.28 11.28 -8.26
C GLN A 374 -6.12 10.58 -8.97
N ILE A 375 -5.87 9.30 -8.69
CA ILE A 375 -4.83 8.50 -9.35
C ILE A 375 -5.15 8.30 -10.84
N LEU A 376 -6.42 8.02 -11.19
CA LEU A 376 -6.87 7.93 -12.59
C LEU A 376 -6.81 9.28 -13.32
N GLY A 377 -6.84 10.40 -12.59
CA GLY A 377 -6.66 11.78 -13.08
C GLY A 377 -7.79 12.29 -14.01
N ARG A 378 -8.06 13.60 -14.07
CA ARG A 378 -9.22 14.17 -14.82
C ARG A 378 -9.51 13.66 -16.23
N LYS A 379 -8.50 13.18 -16.98
CA LYS A 379 -8.67 12.68 -18.36
C LYS A 379 -9.71 11.55 -18.46
N HIS A 380 -9.81 10.67 -17.46
CA HIS A 380 -10.80 9.59 -17.48
C HIS A 380 -12.24 10.12 -17.46
N GLN A 381 -12.49 11.24 -16.78
CA GLN A 381 -13.83 11.79 -16.59
C GLN A 381 -14.39 12.46 -17.85
N HIS A 382 -13.50 13.08 -18.63
CA HIS A 382 -13.87 13.79 -19.85
C HIS A 382 -14.31 12.82 -20.95
N ASN A 383 -13.51 11.77 -21.17
CA ASN A 383 -13.74 10.79 -22.23
C ASN A 383 -14.71 9.67 -21.85
N LEU A 384 -15.06 9.54 -20.57
CA LEU A 384 -16.11 8.61 -20.17
C LEU A 384 -17.46 9.04 -20.77
N HIS A 385 -18.14 8.17 -21.51
CA HIS A 385 -19.46 8.46 -22.06
C HIS A 385 -20.58 8.04 -21.10
N ALA A 386 -20.59 6.77 -20.71
CA ALA A 386 -21.62 6.20 -19.84
C ALA A 386 -21.05 5.11 -18.92
N ILE A 387 -21.69 4.94 -17.75
CA ILE A 387 -21.46 3.81 -16.84
C ILE A 387 -22.78 3.04 -16.73
N TYR A 388 -22.85 1.85 -17.33
CA TYR A 388 -24.00 0.97 -17.21
C TYR A 388 -23.85 0.06 -15.99
N VAL A 389 -24.72 0.22 -14.99
CA VAL A 389 -24.71 -0.56 -13.74
C VAL A 389 -25.80 -1.62 -13.82
N LEU A 390 -25.41 -2.89 -13.97
CA LEU A 390 -26.32 -4.03 -14.05
C LEU A 390 -26.67 -4.58 -12.66
N HIS A 391 -27.97 -4.85 -12.45
CA HIS A 391 -28.56 -5.35 -11.19
C HIS A 391 -28.29 -4.44 -9.98
N PRO A 392 -28.65 -3.16 -10.05
CA PRO A 392 -28.38 -2.22 -8.97
C PRO A 392 -29.23 -2.54 -7.73
N THR A 393 -28.57 -2.81 -6.60
CA THR A 393 -29.25 -2.97 -5.30
C THR A 393 -29.57 -1.60 -4.69
N LEU A 394 -30.53 -1.56 -3.75
CA LEU A 394 -30.83 -0.34 -2.98
C LEU A 394 -29.59 0.19 -2.25
N GLY A 395 -28.76 -0.72 -1.70
CA GLY A 395 -27.49 -0.37 -1.07
C GLY A 395 -26.53 0.30 -2.04
N LEU A 396 -26.33 -0.25 -3.23
CA LEU A 396 -25.47 0.35 -4.25
C LEU A 396 -25.98 1.73 -4.72
N LYS A 397 -27.29 1.87 -4.92
CA LYS A 397 -27.88 3.17 -5.30
C LYS A 397 -27.62 4.23 -4.22
N LEU A 398 -27.72 3.84 -2.94
CA LEU A 398 -27.45 4.72 -1.81
C LEU A 398 -25.96 5.09 -1.72
N THR A 399 -25.04 4.14 -1.95
CA THR A 399 -23.60 4.45 -1.92
C THR A 399 -23.17 5.31 -3.10
N ILE A 400 -23.70 5.08 -4.30
CA ILE A 400 -23.50 5.97 -5.46
C ILE A 400 -24.03 7.37 -5.17
N PHE A 401 -25.20 7.49 -4.54
CA PHE A 401 -25.76 8.78 -4.12
C PHE A 401 -24.87 9.49 -3.08
N ALA A 402 -24.34 8.77 -2.09
CA ALA A 402 -23.40 9.35 -1.12
C ALA A 402 -22.09 9.83 -1.80
N LEU A 403 -21.57 9.06 -2.76
CA LEU A 403 -20.40 9.44 -3.56
C LEU A 403 -20.65 10.68 -4.42
N GLN A 404 -21.86 10.84 -4.98
CA GLN A 404 -22.26 12.03 -5.74
C GLN A 404 -22.13 13.32 -4.92
N LEU A 405 -22.47 13.27 -3.63
CA LEU A 405 -22.40 14.45 -2.75
C LEU A 405 -20.97 14.90 -2.44
N LEU A 406 -20.00 13.97 -2.53
CA LEU A 406 -18.60 14.19 -2.12
C LEU A 406 -17.63 14.37 -3.29
N VAL A 407 -18.03 13.94 -4.49
CA VAL A 407 -17.17 13.88 -5.68
C VAL A 407 -17.84 14.60 -6.84
N ASN A 408 -17.05 15.29 -7.68
CA ASN A 408 -17.50 16.02 -8.86
C ASN A 408 -18.65 15.32 -9.62
N ASN A 409 -19.77 16.02 -9.78
CA ASN A 409 -21.03 15.51 -10.31
C ASN A 409 -21.01 15.08 -11.80
N VAL A 410 -19.93 15.35 -12.53
CA VAL A 410 -19.87 15.14 -13.99
C VAL A 410 -19.88 13.66 -14.38
N VAL A 411 -19.17 12.83 -13.63
CA VAL A 411 -19.08 11.37 -13.88
C VAL A 411 -20.39 10.69 -13.53
N TRP A 412 -20.98 11.08 -12.40
CA TRP A 412 -22.15 10.39 -11.86
C TRP A 412 -23.44 10.65 -12.64
N LYS A 413 -23.55 11.79 -13.33
CA LYS A 413 -24.64 12.06 -14.29
C LYS A 413 -24.65 11.09 -15.48
N LYS A 414 -23.54 10.38 -15.72
CA LYS A 414 -23.38 9.40 -16.80
C LYS A 414 -23.71 7.96 -16.36
N VAL A 415 -24.15 7.77 -15.11
CA VAL A 415 -24.54 6.45 -14.60
C VAL A 415 -25.95 6.11 -15.06
N VAL A 416 -26.07 4.95 -15.71
CA VAL A 416 -27.34 4.39 -16.19
C VAL A 416 -27.56 3.06 -15.47
N TYR A 417 -28.64 2.99 -14.70
CA TYR A 417 -29.05 1.79 -13.99
C TYR A 417 -29.80 0.85 -14.95
N VAL A 418 -29.40 -0.41 -14.96
CA VAL A 418 -29.95 -1.44 -15.84
C VAL A 418 -30.36 -2.64 -14.99
N ASP A 419 -31.66 -2.93 -14.97
CA ASP A 419 -32.18 -3.99 -14.11
C ASP A 419 -32.12 -5.36 -14.78
N ARG A 420 -32.04 -5.45 -16.11
CA ARG A 420 -32.01 -6.72 -16.86
C ARG A 420 -30.86 -6.82 -17.88
N LEU A 421 -30.30 -8.00 -18.07
CA LEU A 421 -29.28 -8.24 -19.10
C LEU A 421 -29.76 -7.86 -20.50
N LEU A 422 -31.02 -8.16 -20.83
CA LEU A 422 -31.60 -7.83 -22.14
C LEU A 422 -31.63 -6.31 -22.41
N GLN A 423 -31.78 -5.49 -21.36
CA GLN A 423 -31.72 -4.04 -21.49
C GLN A 423 -30.28 -3.56 -21.73
N LEU A 424 -29.29 -4.19 -21.09
CA LEU A 424 -27.87 -3.88 -21.31
C LEU A 424 -27.48 -4.16 -22.77
N PHE A 425 -28.00 -5.24 -23.36
CA PHE A 425 -27.73 -5.60 -24.75
C PHE A 425 -28.23 -4.60 -25.79
N ARG A 426 -29.09 -3.64 -25.39
CA ARG A 426 -29.50 -2.53 -26.25
C ARG A 426 -28.38 -1.48 -26.41
N TYR A 427 -27.45 -1.43 -25.46
CA TYR A 427 -26.34 -0.48 -25.44
C TYR A 427 -25.00 -1.13 -25.83
N VAL A 428 -24.78 -2.38 -25.40
CA VAL A 428 -23.55 -3.12 -25.70
C VAL A 428 -23.93 -4.52 -26.20
N PRO A 429 -23.63 -4.88 -27.46
CA PRO A 429 -23.98 -6.19 -28.00
C PRO A 429 -23.37 -7.32 -27.16
N ARG A 430 -24.10 -8.43 -27.03
CA ARG A 430 -23.69 -9.56 -26.18
C ARG A 430 -22.33 -10.13 -26.61
N GLU A 431 -22.08 -10.20 -27.90
CA GLU A 431 -20.86 -10.77 -28.49
C GLU A 431 -19.60 -10.00 -28.08
N GLN A 432 -19.76 -8.76 -27.63
CA GLN A 432 -18.70 -7.87 -27.20
C GLN A 432 -18.38 -8.03 -25.71
N LEU A 433 -19.11 -8.88 -24.96
CA LEU A 433 -18.98 -9.02 -23.51
C LEU A 433 -18.79 -10.49 -23.09
N THR A 434 -17.77 -10.76 -22.27
CA THR A 434 -17.57 -12.07 -21.64
C THR A 434 -18.24 -12.13 -20.26
N ILE A 435 -19.55 -12.36 -20.25
CA ILE A 435 -20.37 -12.29 -19.03
C ILE A 435 -20.22 -13.58 -18.19
N PRO A 436 -19.84 -13.49 -16.90
CA PRO A 436 -19.76 -14.64 -16.02
C PRO A 436 -21.10 -15.35 -15.76
N ASP A 437 -21.05 -16.65 -15.49
CA ASP A 437 -22.21 -17.53 -15.27
C ASP A 437 -23.15 -17.06 -14.17
N PHE A 438 -22.59 -16.68 -13.02
CA PHE A 438 -23.36 -16.20 -11.88
C PHE A 438 -24.16 -14.93 -12.19
N VAL A 439 -23.75 -14.12 -13.19
CA VAL A 439 -24.48 -12.91 -13.58
C VAL A 439 -25.79 -13.28 -14.28
N PHE A 440 -25.74 -14.28 -15.17
CA PHE A 440 -26.94 -14.82 -15.82
C PHE A 440 -27.86 -15.49 -14.81
N GLN A 441 -27.30 -16.28 -13.90
CA GLN A 441 -28.08 -16.93 -12.85
C GLN A 441 -28.80 -15.90 -11.98
N HIS A 442 -28.11 -14.82 -11.59
CA HIS A 442 -28.71 -13.76 -10.80
C HIS A 442 -29.81 -12.98 -11.56
N ASP A 443 -29.62 -12.69 -12.86
CA ASP A 443 -30.65 -12.06 -13.70
C ASP A 443 -31.92 -12.94 -13.76
N LEU A 444 -31.74 -14.26 -13.90
CA LEU A 444 -32.83 -15.22 -13.89
C LEU A 444 -33.50 -15.31 -12.50
N GLU A 445 -32.72 -15.23 -11.43
CA GLU A 445 -33.23 -15.28 -10.06
C GLU A 445 -34.08 -14.06 -9.71
N VAL A 446 -33.60 -12.86 -10.05
CA VAL A 446 -34.21 -11.57 -9.69
C VAL A 446 -35.30 -11.15 -10.67
N ASN A 447 -35.10 -11.38 -11.97
CA ASN A 447 -35.98 -10.89 -13.04
C ASN A 447 -36.72 -11.98 -13.80
N GLY A 448 -36.38 -13.25 -13.60
CA GLY A 448 -37.11 -14.37 -14.18
C GLY A 448 -38.48 -14.53 -13.51
N GLY A 449 -39.54 -14.43 -14.29
CA GLY A 449 -40.89 -14.74 -13.81
C GLY A 449 -41.03 -16.19 -13.35
N LYS A 450 -42.05 -16.49 -12.54
CA LYS A 450 -42.50 -17.87 -12.30
C LYS A 450 -43.08 -18.44 -13.61
N GLY A 451 -42.77 -19.68 -13.97
CA GLY A 451 -43.20 -20.31 -15.24
C GLY A 451 -42.07 -20.56 -16.25
N LEU A 452 -42.36 -20.49 -17.56
CA LEU A 452 -41.37 -20.74 -18.62
C LEU A 452 -40.30 -19.64 -18.65
N VAL A 453 -39.07 -20.01 -18.30
CA VAL A 453 -37.89 -19.16 -18.33
C VAL A 453 -37.04 -19.55 -19.53
N VAL A 454 -36.71 -18.56 -20.37
CA VAL A 454 -35.81 -18.74 -21.51
C VAL A 454 -34.39 -18.47 -21.05
N ASP A 455 -33.53 -19.49 -21.08
CA ASP A 455 -32.10 -19.33 -20.84
C ASP A 455 -31.52 -18.35 -21.87
N PRO A 456 -30.98 -17.20 -21.45
CA PRO A 456 -30.37 -16.24 -22.34
C PRO A 456 -29.20 -16.83 -23.14
N ARG A 457 -28.57 -17.90 -22.62
CA ARG A 457 -27.38 -18.53 -23.22
C ARG A 457 -27.71 -19.38 -24.42
N THR A 458 -28.74 -20.21 -24.27
CA THR A 458 -29.06 -21.33 -25.17
C THR A 458 -30.40 -21.15 -25.88
N LYS A 459 -31.19 -20.13 -25.51
CA LYS A 459 -32.61 -19.97 -25.86
C LYS A 459 -33.48 -21.15 -25.42
N TYR A 460 -32.97 -22.05 -24.58
CA TYR A 460 -33.71 -23.19 -24.07
C TYR A 460 -34.75 -22.71 -23.07
N VAL A 461 -35.94 -23.29 -23.14
CA VAL A 461 -37.03 -22.91 -22.24
C VAL A 461 -37.21 -23.99 -21.19
N TYR A 462 -37.13 -23.62 -19.91
CA TYR A 462 -37.36 -24.54 -18.79
C TYR A 462 -38.37 -23.94 -17.82
N HIS A 463 -39.10 -24.82 -17.12
CA HIS A 463 -40.18 -24.41 -16.24
C HIS A 463 -39.64 -24.21 -14.82
N ARG A 464 -39.78 -22.99 -14.28
CA ARG A 464 -39.40 -22.64 -12.91
C ARG A 464 -40.66 -22.70 -12.02
N PRO A 465 -40.68 -23.54 -10.96
CA PRO A 465 -41.86 -23.71 -10.09
C PRO A 465 -42.25 -22.44 -9.35
#